data_AF-A0A914DRC5-F1
#
_entry.id   AF-A0A914DRC5-F1
#
_cell.length_a   1.000
_cell.length_b   1.000
_cell.length_c   1.000
_cell.angle_alpha   90.00
_cell.angle_beta   90.00
_cell.angle_gamma   90.00
#
_symmetry.space_group_name_H-M   'P 1'
#
loop_
_entity.id
_entity.type
_entity.pdbx_description
1 polymer ?
#
loop_
_entity_poly.entity_id
_entity_poly.type
_entity_poly.pdbx_seq_one_letter_code
_entity_poly.pdbx_strand_id
1 'polypeptide(L)'
;MDHVEVFINEANKACNMDHCPTCWNNNYTLADLAQVVLQYQQAEKSLEQSGYFDTTDDFTLVTQPMFVNVTTPPLNTNGTYNKEFFSADCFHWSQYGHAIIASYLWQNMLQPIGSKNHQANLSAPALPLSCPDSSCPFIRTTKNSANCQQYYTEPAW
;
A
#
# COMPACT_ATOMS: atom_id res chain seq x y z
N MET A 1 -1.99 -6.60 -12.85
CA MET A 1 -3.30 -5.93 -12.75
C MET A 1 -3.56 -5.81 -11.26
N ASP A 2 -3.81 -4.60 -10.78
CA ASP A 2 -4.14 -4.34 -9.36
C ASP A 2 -5.54 -4.87 -9.07
N HIS A 3 -5.73 -5.55 -7.94
CA HIS A 3 -6.94 -6.28 -7.60
C HIS A 3 -7.39 -6.07 -6.15
N VAL A 4 -6.94 -5.02 -5.45
CA VAL A 4 -7.46 -4.73 -4.10
C VAL A 4 -8.99 -4.69 -4.06
N GLU A 5 -9.63 -4.16 -5.11
CA GLU A 5 -11.10 -4.14 -5.26
C GLU A 5 -11.71 -5.50 -5.60
N VAL A 6 -10.96 -6.41 -6.25
CA VAL A 6 -11.42 -7.77 -6.54
C VAL A 6 -11.57 -8.56 -5.24
N PHE A 7 -10.67 -8.38 -4.27
CA PHE A 7 -10.81 -9.06 -2.98
C PHE A 7 -11.97 -8.53 -2.15
N ILE A 8 -12.33 -7.26 -2.29
CA ILE A 8 -13.52 -6.73 -1.62
C ILE A 8 -14.76 -7.50 -2.09
N ASN A 9 -14.85 -7.83 -3.39
CA ASN A 9 -15.94 -8.64 -3.92
C ASN A 9 -15.92 -10.07 -3.37
N GLU A 10 -14.75 -10.70 -3.34
CA GLU A 10 -14.59 -12.05 -2.82
C GLU A 10 -14.84 -12.13 -1.32
N ALA A 11 -14.40 -11.13 -0.56
CA ALA A 11 -14.65 -10.99 0.88
C ALA A 11 -16.13 -10.79 1.18
N ASN A 12 -16.84 -9.93 0.43
CA ASN A 12 -18.29 -9.75 0.56
C ASN A 12 -19.05 -11.06 0.34
N LYS A 13 -18.69 -11.81 -0.72
CA LYS A 13 -19.25 -13.16 -0.97
C LYS A 13 -18.95 -14.12 0.17
N ALA A 14 -17.71 -14.14 0.65
CA ALA A 14 -17.31 -15.01 1.77
C ALA A 14 -18.04 -14.67 3.07
N CYS A 15 -18.37 -13.40 3.28
CA CYS A 15 -19.11 -12.91 4.45
C CYS A 15 -20.63 -13.08 4.34
N ASN A 16 -21.17 -13.43 3.17
CA ASN A 16 -22.61 -13.45 2.91
C ASN A 16 -23.27 -12.10 3.27
N MET A 17 -22.54 -11.01 3.00
CA MET A 17 -22.93 -9.63 3.30
C MET A 17 -22.95 -8.85 1.98
N ASP A 18 -24.12 -8.37 1.59
CA ASP A 18 -24.24 -7.35 0.54
C ASP A 18 -23.90 -5.99 1.15
N HIS A 19 -22.62 -5.78 1.45
CA HIS A 19 -22.19 -4.51 1.98
C HIS A 19 -22.27 -3.46 0.87
N CYS A 20 -23.34 -2.67 0.95
CA CYS A 20 -23.67 -1.53 0.12
C CYS A 20 -24.17 -1.89 -1.31
N PRO A 21 -25.51 -2.00 -1.50
CA PRO A 21 -26.14 -2.18 -2.82
C PRO A 21 -25.77 -1.09 -3.84
N THR A 22 -25.32 0.08 -3.37
CA THR A 22 -24.94 1.23 -4.21
C THR A 22 -23.44 1.31 -4.49
N CYS A 23 -22.62 0.55 -3.77
CA CYS A 23 -21.17 0.48 -3.99
C CYS A 23 -20.86 -0.50 -5.14
N TRP A 24 -21.79 -1.43 -5.41
CA TRP A 24 -21.84 -2.22 -6.64
C TRP A 24 -22.76 -1.57 -7.66
N ASN A 25 -22.21 -0.73 -8.51
CA ASN A 25 -22.93 -0.29 -9.70
C ASN A 25 -22.85 -1.39 -10.77
N ASN A 26 -23.98 -2.02 -11.09
CA ASN A 26 -24.05 -3.05 -12.14
C ASN A 26 -23.70 -2.52 -13.55
N ASN A 27 -23.54 -1.21 -13.72
CA ASN A 27 -23.09 -0.61 -14.97
C ASN A 27 -21.57 -0.72 -15.20
N TYR A 28 -20.79 -1.11 -14.18
CA TYR A 28 -19.34 -1.23 -14.27
C TYR A 28 -18.88 -2.62 -13.86
N THR A 29 -17.94 -3.18 -14.63
CA THR A 29 -17.30 -4.45 -14.31
C THR A 29 -16.16 -4.27 -13.32
N LEU A 30 -15.71 -5.35 -12.68
CA LEU A 30 -14.48 -5.34 -11.87
C LEU A 30 -13.25 -4.87 -12.67
N ALA A 31 -13.22 -5.15 -13.97
CA ALA A 31 -12.13 -4.71 -14.84
C ALA A 31 -12.15 -3.18 -15.04
N ASP A 32 -13.34 -2.59 -15.16
CA ASP A 32 -13.49 -1.13 -15.28
C ASP A 32 -13.03 -0.43 -14.00
N LEU A 33 -13.44 -0.95 -12.83
CA LEU A 33 -13.03 -0.40 -11.53
C LEU A 33 -11.51 -0.53 -11.32
N ALA A 34 -10.95 -1.72 -11.56
CA ALA A 34 -9.51 -1.95 -11.48
C ALA A 34 -8.71 -1.02 -12.43
N GLN A 35 -9.25 -0.74 -13.62
CA GLN A 35 -8.63 0.19 -14.54
C GLN A 35 -8.62 1.63 -14.00
N VAL A 36 -9.71 2.08 -13.37
CA VAL A 36 -9.79 3.41 -12.75
C VAL A 36 -8.81 3.52 -11.57
N VAL A 37 -8.70 2.49 -10.73
CA VAL A 37 -7.71 2.46 -9.63
C VAL A 37 -6.29 2.56 -10.16
N LEU A 38 -5.95 1.78 -11.19
CA LEU A 38 -4.63 1.83 -11.82
C LEU A 38 -4.33 3.21 -12.42
N GLN A 39 -5.32 3.84 -13.07
CA GLN A 39 -5.18 5.19 -13.61
C GLN A 39 -4.96 6.23 -12.51
N TYR A 40 -5.67 6.09 -11.38
CA TYR A 40 -5.51 6.95 -10.22
C TYR A 40 -4.10 6.83 -9.61
N GLN A 41 -3.64 5.61 -9.36
CA GLN A 41 -2.28 5.36 -8.86
C GLN A 41 -1.20 5.88 -9.81
N GLN A 42 -1.40 5.72 -11.12
CA GLN A 42 -0.49 6.26 -12.13
C GLN A 42 -0.48 7.80 -12.10
N ALA A 43 -1.63 8.44 -11.92
CA ALA A 43 -1.72 9.90 -11.79
C ALA A 43 -1.01 10.40 -10.52
N GLU A 44 -1.19 9.73 -9.37
CA GLU A 44 -0.45 10.03 -8.14
C GLU A 44 1.06 9.90 -8.35
N LYS A 45 1.51 8.82 -9.02
CA LYS A 45 2.92 8.60 -9.32
C LYS A 45 3.49 9.67 -10.25
N SER A 46 2.72 10.06 -11.26
CA SER A 46 3.10 11.15 -12.17
C SER A 46 3.17 12.49 -11.43
N LEU A 47 2.31 12.74 -10.44
CA LEU A 47 2.37 13.93 -9.60
C LEU A 47 3.64 13.94 -8.72
N GLU A 48 3.99 12.81 -8.08
CA GLU A 48 5.29 12.66 -7.40
C GLU A 48 6.46 12.99 -8.35
N GLN A 49 6.47 12.38 -9.54
CA GLN A 49 7.56 12.54 -10.51
C GLN A 49 7.65 13.93 -11.13
N SER A 50 6.57 14.71 -11.09
CA SER A 50 6.53 16.05 -11.67
C SER A 50 7.41 17.06 -10.93
N GLY A 51 7.80 16.78 -9.69
CA GLY A 51 8.54 17.70 -8.83
C GLY A 51 7.69 18.88 -8.33
N TYR A 52 6.36 18.86 -8.52
CA TYR A 52 5.45 19.94 -8.10
C TYR A 52 5.62 20.32 -6.63
N PHE A 53 5.85 19.33 -5.77
CA PHE A 53 6.04 19.51 -4.33
C PHE A 53 7.51 19.61 -3.89
N ASP A 54 8.47 19.39 -4.79
CA ASP A 54 9.91 19.39 -4.47
C ASP A 54 10.54 20.78 -4.63
N THR A 55 9.77 21.84 -4.37
CA THR A 55 10.21 23.23 -4.49
C THR A 55 10.93 23.76 -3.24
N THR A 56 10.77 23.08 -2.10
CA THR A 56 11.40 23.39 -0.81
C THR A 56 12.06 22.14 -0.22
N ASP A 57 12.88 22.30 0.83
CA ASP A 57 13.58 21.19 1.49
C ASP A 57 12.79 20.55 2.65
N ASP A 58 11.64 21.11 3.02
CA ASP A 58 10.82 20.69 4.16
C ASP A 58 9.58 19.87 3.77
N PHE A 59 9.31 19.71 2.47
CA PHE A 59 8.18 18.94 1.97
C PHE A 59 8.54 18.16 0.69
N THR A 60 7.93 17.00 0.52
CA THR A 60 7.98 16.19 -0.71
C THR A 60 6.74 15.29 -0.78
N LEU A 61 6.39 14.83 -1.99
CA LEU A 61 5.35 13.83 -2.19
C LEU A 61 5.98 12.49 -2.56
N VAL A 62 5.65 11.41 -1.83
CA VAL A 62 6.12 10.05 -2.14
C VAL A 62 4.98 9.06 -2.04
N THR A 63 4.61 8.48 -3.17
CA THR A 63 3.65 7.39 -3.30
C THR A 63 4.23 6.07 -2.77
N GLN A 64 3.38 5.25 -2.14
CA GLN A 64 3.76 3.94 -1.61
C GLN A 64 3.02 2.85 -2.41
N PRO A 65 3.66 2.22 -3.41
CA PRO A 65 2.96 1.38 -4.40
C PRO A 65 2.66 -0.04 -3.91
N MET A 66 2.64 -0.30 -2.60
CA MET A 66 2.56 -1.65 -2.02
C MET A 66 1.28 -2.43 -2.38
N PHE A 67 0.29 -1.76 -2.98
CA PHE A 67 -0.96 -2.37 -3.45
C PHE A 67 -1.02 -2.64 -4.95
N VAL A 68 -0.16 -2.02 -5.76
CA VAL A 68 -0.28 -1.98 -7.25
C VAL A 68 -0.37 -3.38 -7.89
N ASN A 69 0.32 -4.38 -7.35
CA ASN A 69 0.35 -5.74 -7.88
C ASN A 69 -0.22 -6.77 -6.91
N VAL A 70 -1.10 -6.36 -5.99
CA VAL A 70 -1.75 -7.29 -5.07
C VAL A 70 -2.89 -7.99 -5.80
N THR A 71 -2.72 -9.29 -6.02
CA THR A 71 -3.65 -10.17 -6.76
C THR A 71 -4.22 -11.32 -5.91
N THR A 72 -3.81 -11.41 -4.64
CA THR A 72 -4.27 -12.46 -3.71
C THR A 72 -4.99 -11.84 -2.51
N PRO A 73 -6.19 -12.32 -2.16
CA PRO A 73 -6.94 -11.88 -0.99
C PRO A 73 -6.23 -12.29 0.32
N PRO A 74 -6.62 -11.70 1.48
CA PRO A 74 -6.14 -12.19 2.76
C PRO A 74 -6.69 -13.61 3.02
N LEU A 75 -5.81 -14.56 3.31
CA LEU A 75 -6.13 -15.97 3.53
C LEU A 75 -5.71 -16.43 4.92
N ASN A 76 -6.46 -17.38 5.47
CA ASN A 76 -6.09 -18.16 6.65
C ASN A 76 -5.05 -19.23 6.28
N THR A 77 -4.42 -19.85 7.27
CA THR A 77 -3.44 -20.93 7.06
C THR A 77 -4.02 -22.15 6.33
N ASN A 78 -5.34 -22.36 6.41
CA ASN A 78 -6.06 -23.41 5.70
C ASN A 78 -6.51 -23.02 4.27
N GLY A 79 -6.12 -21.84 3.78
CA GLY A 79 -6.45 -21.34 2.44
C GLY A 79 -7.86 -20.74 2.29
N THR A 80 -8.65 -20.66 3.37
CA THR A 80 -9.95 -19.96 3.35
C THR A 80 -9.76 -18.45 3.48
N TYR A 81 -10.73 -17.65 3.02
CA TYR A 81 -10.70 -16.19 3.20
C TYR A 81 -10.59 -15.80 4.67
N ASN A 82 -9.63 -14.94 4.99
CA ASN A 82 -9.46 -14.41 6.34
C ASN A 82 -10.45 -13.26 6.57
N LYS A 83 -11.57 -13.58 7.21
CA LYS A 83 -12.59 -12.60 7.58
C LYS A 83 -12.14 -11.65 8.69
N GLU A 84 -11.18 -12.05 9.53
CA GLU A 84 -10.65 -11.20 10.61
C GLU A 84 -9.86 -10.02 10.05
N PHE A 85 -9.40 -10.09 8.80
CA PHE A 85 -8.80 -8.95 8.10
C PHE A 85 -9.78 -7.78 7.91
N PHE A 86 -11.07 -8.07 7.78
CA PHE A 86 -12.11 -7.08 7.54
C PHE A 86 -12.91 -6.76 8.80
N SER A 87 -13.49 -5.58 8.82
CA SER A 87 -14.39 -5.12 9.88
C SER A 87 -15.74 -5.84 9.81
N ALA A 88 -16.65 -5.54 10.74
CA ALA A 88 -17.99 -6.15 10.78
C ALA A 88 -18.81 -5.93 9.50
N ASP A 89 -18.45 -4.94 8.68
CA ASP A 89 -19.05 -4.69 7.38
C ASP A 89 -18.48 -5.51 6.21
N CYS A 90 -17.37 -6.22 6.41
CA CYS A 90 -16.66 -6.95 5.36
C CYS A 90 -16.15 -6.11 4.18
N PHE A 91 -15.99 -4.81 4.38
CA PHE A 91 -15.46 -3.87 3.39
C PHE A 91 -14.26 -3.11 3.95
N HIS A 92 -14.43 -2.43 5.08
CA HIS A 92 -13.34 -1.75 5.76
C HIS A 92 -12.41 -2.76 6.42
N TRP A 93 -11.16 -2.39 6.62
CA TRP A 93 -10.21 -3.23 7.36
C TRP A 93 -10.53 -3.21 8.84
N SER A 94 -10.35 -4.34 9.50
CA SER A 94 -10.38 -4.39 10.97
C SER A 94 -9.12 -3.77 11.55
N GLN A 95 -9.03 -3.68 12.88
CA GLN A 95 -7.78 -3.35 13.56
C GLN A 95 -6.63 -4.30 13.15
N TYR A 96 -6.93 -5.59 12.95
CA TYR A 96 -5.97 -6.58 12.49
C TYR A 96 -5.53 -6.33 11.05
N GLY A 97 -6.47 -6.05 10.13
CA GLY A 97 -6.16 -5.67 8.76
C GLY A 97 -5.29 -4.41 8.67
N HIS A 98 -5.66 -3.36 9.42
CA HIS A 98 -4.85 -2.14 9.53
C HIS A 98 -3.43 -2.41 10.04
N ALA A 99 -3.24 -3.32 11.01
CA ALA A 99 -1.92 -3.67 11.53
C ALA A 99 -1.04 -4.36 10.46
N ILE A 100 -1.62 -5.27 9.65
CA ILE A 100 -0.91 -5.88 8.52
C ILE A 100 -0.50 -4.81 7.51
N ILE A 101 -1.43 -3.96 7.07
CA ILE A 101 -1.13 -2.91 6.09
C ILE A 101 -0.09 -1.92 6.60
N ALA A 102 -0.16 -1.53 7.88
CA ALA A 102 0.81 -0.64 8.50
C ALA A 102 2.23 -1.20 8.45
N SER A 103 2.41 -2.53 8.61
CA SER A 103 3.73 -3.16 8.50
C SER A 103 4.32 -3.04 7.08
N TYR A 104 3.49 -3.19 6.04
CA TYR A 104 3.91 -3.01 4.65
C TYR A 104 4.18 -1.55 4.32
N LEU A 105 3.36 -0.63 4.83
CA LEU A 105 3.58 0.81 4.68
C LEU A 105 4.93 1.21 5.28
N TRP A 106 5.22 0.74 6.50
CA TRP A 106 6.49 0.99 7.17
C TRP A 106 7.68 0.50 6.35
N GLN A 107 7.62 -0.74 5.87
CA GLN A 107 8.64 -1.29 4.99
C GLN A 107 8.81 -0.46 3.72
N ASN A 108 7.71 -0.05 3.08
CA ASN A 108 7.75 0.71 1.83
C ASN A 108 8.36 2.11 2.02
N MET A 109 8.06 2.79 3.13
CA MET A 109 8.63 4.10 3.47
C MET A 109 10.15 4.07 3.63
N LEU A 110 10.72 2.93 4.03
CA LEU A 110 12.17 2.76 4.20
C LEU A 110 12.89 2.30 2.93
N GLN A 111 12.14 1.88 1.90
CA GLN A 111 12.70 1.48 0.61
C GLN A 111 12.97 2.68 -0.30
N PRO A 112 14.17 2.78 -0.92
CA PRO A 112 14.47 3.85 -1.86
C PRO A 112 13.47 3.91 -3.01
N ILE A 113 13.15 5.12 -3.48
CA ILE A 113 12.35 5.30 -4.69
C ILE A 113 13.03 4.55 -5.86
N GLY A 114 12.23 3.79 -6.61
CA GLY A 114 12.68 2.88 -7.66
C GLY A 114 12.93 1.44 -7.19
N SER A 115 13.01 1.21 -5.88
CA SER A 115 13.14 -0.13 -5.26
C SER A 115 12.02 -0.45 -4.27
N LYS A 116 10.96 0.35 -4.26
CA LYS A 116 9.77 0.12 -3.40
C LYS A 116 9.05 -1.15 -3.83
N ASN A 117 8.56 -1.92 -2.87
CA ASN A 117 7.73 -3.10 -3.13
C ASN A 117 6.39 -2.68 -3.73
N HIS A 118 5.95 -3.41 -4.76
CA HIS A 118 4.68 -3.20 -5.43
C HIS A 118 3.59 -4.20 -5.00
N GLN A 119 3.92 -5.12 -4.08
CA GLN A 119 3.06 -6.23 -3.70
C GLN A 119 3.17 -6.50 -2.20
N ALA A 120 2.07 -6.30 -1.48
CA ALA A 120 1.90 -6.72 -0.10
C ALA A 120 1.26 -8.13 -0.03
N ASN A 121 1.71 -8.97 0.91
CA ASN A 121 0.99 -10.19 1.26
C ASN A 121 -0.02 -9.85 2.36
N LEU A 122 -1.31 -9.88 2.03
CA LEU A 122 -2.37 -9.51 2.97
C LEU A 122 -2.67 -10.58 4.02
N SER A 123 -2.07 -11.76 3.90
CA SER A 123 -2.29 -12.90 4.82
C SER A 123 -1.34 -12.89 6.02
N ALA A 124 -0.28 -12.09 5.99
CA ALA A 124 0.72 -12.04 7.05
C ALA A 124 1.37 -10.66 7.14
N PRO A 125 1.78 -10.17 8.32
CA PRO A 125 2.48 -8.90 8.43
C PRO A 125 3.91 -8.99 7.86
N ALA A 126 4.45 -7.86 7.41
CA ALA A 126 5.85 -7.71 6.99
C ALA A 126 6.77 -7.68 8.22
N LEU A 127 7.08 -8.86 8.76
CA LEU A 127 7.96 -9.03 9.92
C LEU A 127 9.27 -9.75 9.55
N PRO A 128 10.39 -9.40 10.21
CA PRO A 128 10.55 -8.30 11.18
C PRO A 128 10.36 -6.93 10.52
N LEU A 129 9.96 -5.92 11.31
CA LEU A 129 9.82 -4.55 10.80
C LEU A 129 11.17 -4.06 10.29
N SER A 130 11.15 -3.45 9.10
CA SER A 130 12.35 -2.89 8.50
C SER A 130 12.97 -1.80 9.38
N CYS A 131 14.29 -1.83 9.49
CA CYS A 131 15.08 -0.74 10.07
C CYS A 131 15.65 0.14 8.94
N PRO A 132 15.89 1.43 9.17
CA PRO A 132 16.63 2.27 8.23
C PRO A 132 18.04 1.70 7.96
N ASP A 133 18.56 1.94 6.77
CA ASP A 133 19.92 1.53 6.42
C ASP A 133 20.94 2.29 7.29
N SER A 134 21.96 1.61 7.79
CA SER A 134 22.98 2.26 8.62
C SER A 134 23.72 3.40 7.92
N SER A 135 23.90 3.30 6.60
CA SER A 135 24.51 4.34 5.77
C SER A 135 23.54 5.42 5.31
N CYS A 136 22.23 5.17 5.39
CA CYS A 136 21.16 6.10 5.02
C CYS A 136 19.96 5.97 5.97
N PRO A 137 20.08 6.44 7.23
CA PRO A 137 19.09 6.14 8.26
C PRO A 137 17.87 7.07 8.21
N PHE A 138 17.21 7.14 7.05
CA PHE A 138 16.08 8.02 6.79
C PHE A 138 14.88 7.28 6.20
N ILE A 139 13.69 7.85 6.42
CA ILE A 139 12.55 7.60 5.54
C ILE A 139 12.92 8.12 4.13
N ARG A 140 12.61 7.33 3.12
CA ARG A 140 13.08 7.55 1.76
C ARG A 140 12.20 8.54 1.01
N THR A 141 12.84 9.59 0.49
CA THR A 141 12.23 10.72 -0.23
C THR A 141 12.77 10.84 -1.65
N THR A 142 12.19 11.73 -2.46
CA THR A 142 12.71 12.06 -3.80
C THR A 142 14.15 12.57 -3.76
N LYS A 143 14.55 13.22 -2.67
CA LYS A 143 15.87 13.83 -2.50
C LYS A 143 16.94 12.88 -1.94
N ASN A 144 16.58 11.94 -1.07
CA ASN A 144 17.56 11.10 -0.36
C ASN A 144 17.62 9.63 -0.85
N SER A 145 16.80 9.24 -1.83
CA SER A 145 16.75 7.86 -2.32
C SER A 145 18.01 7.46 -3.11
N ALA A 146 18.55 8.38 -3.92
CA ALA A 146 19.77 8.13 -4.71
C ALA A 146 21.05 8.32 -3.89
N ASN A 147 21.11 9.39 -3.08
CA ASN A 147 22.21 9.68 -2.18
C ASN A 147 21.71 10.46 -0.96
N CYS A 148 21.90 9.90 0.22
CA CYS A 148 21.47 10.49 1.49
C CYS A 148 22.60 11.17 2.26
N GLN A 149 23.87 11.01 1.84
CA GLN A 149 25.04 11.36 2.64
C GLN A 149 25.07 12.85 2.97
N GLN A 150 24.61 13.68 2.04
CA GLN A 150 24.49 15.13 2.24
C GLN A 150 23.52 15.54 3.36
N TYR A 151 22.58 14.66 3.72
CA TYR A 151 21.60 14.88 4.79
C TYR A 151 22.01 14.21 6.10
N TYR A 152 23.00 13.31 6.06
CA TYR A 152 23.44 12.57 7.23
C TYR A 152 24.40 13.39 8.08
N THR A 153 24.06 13.54 9.36
CA THR A 153 24.96 14.06 10.39
C THR A 153 25.25 12.92 11.35
N GLU A 154 26.52 12.55 11.47
CA GLU A 154 26.96 11.54 12.45
C GLU A 154 26.46 11.93 13.85
N PRO A 155 25.87 10.99 14.61
CA PRO A 155 25.48 11.25 15.98
C PRO A 155 26.71 11.62 16.82
N ALA A 156 26.60 12.67 17.63
CA ALA A 156 27.72 13.20 18.42
C ALA A 156 28.00 12.43 19.74
N TRP A 157 27.56 11.17 19.85
CA TRP A 157 27.62 10.38 21.08
C TRP A 157 28.62 9.22 21.00
#